data_AF-A0A2A4SC82-F1
#
_entry.id   AF-A0A2A4SC82-F1
#
_cell.length_a   1.000
_cell.length_b   1.000
_cell.length_c   1.000
_cell.angle_alpha   90.00
_cell.angle_beta   90.00
_cell.angle_gamma   90.00
#
_symmetry.space_group_name_H-M   'P 1'
#
loop_
_entity.id
_entity.type
_entity.pdbx_description
1 polymer ?
#
loop_
_entity_poly.entity_id
_entity_poly.type
_entity_poly.pdbx_seq_one_letter_code
_entity_poly.pdbx_strand_id
1 'polypeptide(L)' 'MTAYAVRKIEKVVEEAEAIAVEASVESLNMANSPVCAHHWIIESANGPVSQGQCQNCLEVRGFKNFVDAYHQDDD' A
#
# COMPACT_ATOMS: atom_id res chain seq x y z
N MET A 1 16.45 36.59 31.03
CA MET A 1 17.08 36.14 29.77
C MET A 1 17.06 34.62 29.60
N THR A 2 17.13 33.83 30.67
CA THR A 2 17.11 32.35 30.64
C THR A 2 15.78 31.74 30.19
N ALA A 3 14.63 32.29 30.61
CA ALA A 3 13.31 31.77 30.23
C ALA A 3 13.02 31.84 28.70
N TYR A 4 13.60 32.81 28.00
CA TYR A 4 13.49 32.91 26.54
C TYR A 4 14.31 31.82 25.84
N ALA A 5 15.51 31.52 26.36
CA ALA A 5 16.36 30.46 25.83
C ALA A 5 15.70 29.08 26.01
N VAL A 6 15.07 28.83 27.16
CA VAL A 6 14.34 27.58 27.42
C VAL A 6 13.18 27.40 26.43
N ARG A 7 12.32 28.40 26.26
CA ARG A 7 11.20 28.35 25.29
C ARG A 7 11.66 28.13 23.85
N LYS A 8 12.82 28.70 23.50
CA LYS A 8 13.41 28.53 22.18
C LYS A 8 13.88 27.08 21.97
N ILE A 9 14.43 26.45 23.00
CA ILE A 9 14.86 25.05 22.98
C ILE A 9 13.64 24.11 22.94
N GLU A 10 12.62 24.36 23.76
CA GLU A 10 11.38 23.56 23.76
C GLU A 10 10.73 23.53 22.38
N LYS A 11 10.65 24.70 21.72
CA LYS A 11 10.09 24.80 20.37
C LYS A 11 10.88 23.99 19.32
N VAL A 12 12.22 24.02 19.35
CA VAL A 12 13.01 23.24 18.39
C VAL A 12 12.95 21.73 18.67
N VAL A 13 12.71 21.32 19.93
CA VAL A 13 12.47 19.92 20.27
C VAL A 13 11.13 19.45 19.70
N GLU A 14 10.07 20.23 19.88
CA GLU A 14 8.74 19.92 19.31
C GLU A 14 8.77 19.82 17.77
N GLU A 15 9.43 20.77 17.11
CA GLU A 15 9.61 20.76 15.65
C GLU A 15 10.43 19.55 15.20
N ALA A 16 11.50 19.18 15.93
CA ALA A 16 12.31 18.00 15.60
C ALA A 16 11.56 16.68 15.80
N GLU A 17 10.73 16.57 16.84
CA GLU A 17 9.87 15.41 17.09
C GLU A 17 8.82 15.26 15.99
N ALA A 18 8.18 16.37 15.56
CA ALA A 18 7.24 16.36 14.45
C ALA A 18 7.89 15.89 13.13
N ILE A 19 9.10 16.39 12.83
CA ILE A 19 9.86 15.97 11.64
C ILE A 19 10.21 14.47 11.70
N ALA A 20 10.57 13.95 12.87
CA ALA A 20 10.87 12.54 13.06
C ALA A 20 9.65 11.65 12.84
N VAL A 21 8.48 12.05 13.36
CA VAL A 21 7.22 11.34 13.15
C VAL A 21 6.86 11.29 11.67
N GLU A 22 6.86 12.43 10.98
CA GLU A 22 6.57 12.54 9.55
C GLU A 22 7.50 11.63 8.71
N ALA A 23 8.81 11.65 8.99
CA ALA A 23 9.79 10.81 8.30
C ALA A 23 9.55 9.30 8.51
N SER A 24 9.14 8.90 9.72
CA SER A 24 8.78 7.49 10.00
C SER A 24 7.49 7.06 9.31
N VAL A 25 6.50 7.93 9.17
CA VAL A 25 5.26 7.66 8.42
C VAL A 25 5.55 7.50 6.93
N GLU A 26 6.38 8.37 6.35
CA GLU A 26 6.83 8.28 4.95
C GLU A 26 7.56 6.94 4.69
N SER A 27 8.43 6.55 5.62
CA SER A 27 9.19 5.29 5.53
C SER A 27 8.29 4.05 5.57
N LEU A 28 7.26 4.05 6.43
CA LEU A 28 6.25 2.99 6.50
C LEU A 28 5.40 2.92 5.21
N ASN A 29 5.02 4.07 4.66
CA ASN A 29 4.27 4.13 3.41
C ASN A 29 5.09 3.61 2.23
N MET A 30 6.39 3.92 2.17
CA MET A 30 7.31 3.39 1.18
C MET A 30 7.45 1.85 1.32
N ALA A 31 7.58 1.36 2.55
CA ALA A 31 7.67 -0.07 2.83
C ALA A 31 6.36 -0.84 2.52
N ASN A 32 5.21 -0.17 2.63
CA ASN A 32 3.90 -0.74 2.33
C ASN A 32 3.41 -0.46 0.90
N SER A 33 4.26 0.14 0.05
CA SER A 33 3.94 0.28 -1.36
C SER A 33 3.83 -1.11 -1.99
N PRO A 34 2.81 -1.38 -2.82
CA PRO A 34 2.68 -2.67 -3.47
C PRO A 34 3.94 -2.91 -4.31
N VAL A 35 4.67 -3.98 -3.97
CA VAL A 35 5.95 -4.35 -4.60
C VAL A 35 5.82 -4.50 -6.12
N CYS A 36 4.60 -4.79 -6.61
CA CYS A 36 4.31 -4.89 -8.02
C CYS A 36 2.90 -4.35 -8.35
N ALA A 37 2.81 -3.42 -9.30
CA ALA A 37 1.57 -3.16 -10.03
C ALA A 37 1.40 -4.26 -11.07
N HIS A 38 0.64 -5.30 -10.73
CA HIS A 38 0.61 -6.51 -11.56
C HIS A 38 -0.13 -6.30 -12.89
N HIS A 39 0.60 -6.51 -13.98
CA HIS A 39 0.03 -6.72 -15.31
C HIS A 39 -0.11 -8.23 -15.55
N TRP A 40 -1.32 -8.77 -15.41
CA TRP A 40 -1.60 -10.21 -15.54
C TRP A 40 -1.86 -10.60 -17.00
N ILE A 41 -1.15 -11.62 -17.48
CA ILE A 41 -1.47 -12.33 -18.72
C ILE A 41 -2.12 -13.64 -18.32
N ILE A 42 -3.42 -13.76 -18.62
CA ILE A 42 -4.26 -14.91 -18.24
C ILE A 42 -4.47 -15.77 -19.48
N GLU A 43 -4.26 -17.07 -19.35
CA GLU A 43 -4.45 -18.02 -20.46
C GLU A 43 -5.93 -18.21 -20.81
N SER A 44 -6.17 -18.73 -22.02
CA SER A 44 -7.52 -19.02 -22.50
C SER A 44 -8.27 -19.94 -21.54
N ALA A 45 -9.56 -19.68 -21.37
CA ALA A 45 -10.40 -20.43 -20.44
C ALA A 45 -10.52 -21.90 -20.84
N ASN A 46 -9.87 -22.78 -20.06
CA ASN A 46 -9.96 -24.24 -20.17
C ASN A 46 -10.60 -24.85 -18.92
N GLY A 47 -11.68 -24.25 -18.43
CA GLY A 47 -12.41 -24.70 -17.24
C GLY A 47 -12.80 -23.56 -16.30
N PRO A 48 -13.13 -23.86 -15.03
CA PRO A 48 -13.61 -22.88 -14.05
C PRO A 48 -12.53 -21.88 -13.59
N VAL A 49 -11.25 -22.24 -13.74
CA VAL A 49 -10.11 -21.43 -13.33
C VAL A 49 -9.08 -21.40 -14.47
N SER A 50 -8.56 -20.22 -14.79
CA SER A 50 -7.40 -20.03 -15.67
C SER A 50 -6.17 -19.66 -14.83
N GLN A 51 -4.98 -20.07 -15.26
CA GLN A 51 -3.75 -19.56 -14.70
C GLN A 51 -3.44 -18.18 -15.31
N GLY A 52 -2.77 -17.32 -14.56
CA GLY A 52 -2.26 -16.05 -15.05
C GLY A 52 -0.88 -15.78 -14.50
N GLN A 53 -0.02 -15.23 -15.34
CA GLN A 53 1.33 -14.83 -14.95
C GLN A 53 1.50 -13.31 -15.07
N CYS A 54 2.12 -12.71 -14.06
CA CYS A 54 2.44 -11.29 -14.10
C CYS A 54 3.66 -11.03 -14.99
N GLN A 55 3.58 -10.09 -15.92
CA GLN A 55 4.73 -9.72 -16.78
C GLN A 55 5.84 -8.96 -16.03
N ASN A 56 5.51 -8.38 -14.88
CA ASN A 56 6.44 -7.53 -14.15
C ASN A 56 7.26 -8.32 -13.12
N CYS A 57 6.63 -9.22 -12.38
CA CYS A 57 7.27 -10.00 -11.31
C CYS A 57 7.23 -11.52 -11.51
N LEU A 58 6.62 -12.00 -12.59
CA LEU A 58 6.51 -13.43 -12.94
C LEU A 58 5.72 -14.29 -11.95
N GLU A 59 5.05 -13.68 -10.98
CA GLU A 59 4.12 -14.38 -10.08
C GLU A 59 3.04 -15.10 -10.91
N VAL A 60 2.64 -16.29 -10.44
CA VAL A 60 1.59 -17.12 -11.07
C VAL A 60 0.41 -17.24 -10.12
N ARG A 61 -0.79 -16.92 -10.59
CA ARG A 61 -2.02 -16.94 -9.81
C ARG A 61 -3.19 -17.53 -10.61
N GLY A 62 -4.09 -18.23 -9.93
CA GLY A 62 -5.33 -18.73 -10.51
C GLY A 62 -6.45 -17.68 -10.47
N PHE A 63 -7.16 -17.52 -11.60
CA PHE A 63 -8.29 -16.60 -11.78
C PHE A 63 -9.56 -17.40 -12.10
N LYS A 64 -10.65 -17.13 -11.38
CA LYS A 64 -11.95 -17.74 -11.68
C LYS A 64 -12.51 -17.16 -12.98
N ASN A 65 -13.08 -18.02 -13.82
CA ASN A 65 -13.70 -17.63 -15.09
C ASN A 65 -15.19 -17.29 -14.95
N PHE A 66 -15.68 -17.15 -13.73
CA PHE A 66 -17.06 -16.85 -13.40
C PHE A 66 -17.10 -15.89 -12.21
N VAL A 67 -18.20 -15.14 -12.12
CA VAL A 67 -18.51 -14.29 -10.98
C VAL A 67 -19.29 -15.10 -9.94
N ASP A 68 -18.97 -14.93 -8.66
CA ASP A 68 -19.82 -15.44 -7.59
C ASP A 68 -21.06 -14.53 -7.52
N ALA A 69 -22.25 -15.10 -7.27
CA ALA A 69 -23.55 -14.45 -7.47
C ALA A 69 -23.60 -12.99 -6.97
N TYR A 70 -24.10 -12.08 -7.82
CA TYR A 70 -24.37 -10.70 -7.43
C TYR A 70 -25.50 -10.69 -6.41
N HIS A 71 -25.18 -10.44 -5.15
CA HIS A 71 -26.16 -9.99 -4.17
C HIS A 71 -26.30 -8.49 -4.35
N GLN A 72 -27.35 -8.07 -5.05
CA GLN A 72 -27.82 -6.71 -5.04
C GLN A 72 -28.85 -6.62 -3.91
N ASP A 73 -28.49 -5.95 -2.82
CA ASP A 73 -29.44 -5.62 -1.77
C ASP A 73 -30.36 -4.52 -2.36
N ASP A 74 -31.58 -4.91 -2.75
CA ASP A 74 -32.62 -3.98 -3.20
C ASP A 74 -33.15 -3.22 -1.96
N ASP A 75 -32.79 -1.94 -1.83
CA ASP A 75 -33.32 -0.96 -0.85
C ASP A 75 -34.79 -0.55 -1.16
#